data_AF-A0A9R0YWT7-F1
#
_entry.id   AF-A0A9R0YWT7-F1
#
_cell.length_a   1.000
_cell.length_b   1.000
_cell.length_c   1.000
_cell.angle_alpha   90.00
_cell.angle_beta   90.00
_cell.angle_gamma   90.00
#
_symmetry.space_group_name_H-M   'P 1'
#
loop_
_entity.id
_entity.type
_entity.pdbx_description
1 polymer ?
#
loop_
_entity_poly.entity_id
_entity_poly.type
_entity_poly.pdbx_seq_one_letter_code
_entity_poly.pdbx_strand_id
1 'polypeptide(L)'
;MAGNGDAVHTPHSAPPTAPSARVSIWESVRACGVWGRDVDKAELRRRVVMPLYARRAVAAAVAEKDEAAGVAAAAAARDEGGEDGEEGLEVVTPMVVFVNSKSGGRHGPELKVRLHELISKEQVFDLSSVKPSDFVRYGLGCLERLADQGDNCAKDIRANLRIMVAGGDGTVGWVLGCLQELNKLKREPVPPTGIIPLGTGNDLARSFGWGGSFPFGWRSAVKRYLNKAVSASVVHLDSWQAVIRMPEGEITELPHALKKAEPADQLEFSKASGSELTEKASCYKGVFYNYLSIGMDAQVAYGFHHLRDEKPYLAQGPVANKLIYAGYSCTQGWFCTPCTASPQLRGLRNILRLYIKRANCSEWEQIQMPSRQVIDSVTFKKDI
;
A
#
# COMPACT_ATOMS: atom_id res chain seq x y z
N MET A 1 42.67 39.77 -32.42
CA MET A 1 41.27 40.25 -32.57
C MET A 1 40.38 39.01 -32.48
N ALA A 2 40.10 38.48 -31.29
CA ALA A 2 39.14 38.99 -30.30
C ALA A 2 37.79 39.32 -30.96
N GLY A 3 36.91 38.32 -31.00
CA GLY A 3 35.49 38.47 -31.33
C GLY A 3 34.69 37.71 -30.28
N ASN A 4 34.22 38.44 -29.27
CA ASN A 4 33.34 37.99 -28.20
C ASN A 4 31.98 37.57 -28.78
N GLY A 5 31.55 36.35 -28.47
CA GLY A 5 30.15 35.95 -28.51
C GLY A 5 29.66 35.76 -27.08
N ASP A 6 29.05 36.79 -26.52
CA ASP A 6 28.45 36.76 -25.19
C ASP A 6 27.22 35.83 -25.19
N ALA A 7 27.38 34.62 -24.66
CA ALA A 7 26.27 33.75 -24.31
C ALA A 7 25.70 34.21 -22.96
N VAL A 8 24.60 34.96 -23.01
CA VAL A 8 23.81 35.36 -21.85
C VAL A 8 23.21 34.10 -21.20
N HIS A 9 23.82 33.63 -20.12
CA HIS A 9 23.21 32.65 -19.23
C HIS A 9 22.11 33.31 -18.42
N THR A 10 20.85 33.10 -18.82
CA THR A 10 19.68 33.36 -17.98
C THR A 10 19.61 32.28 -16.89
N PRO A 11 19.64 32.64 -15.58
CA PRO A 11 19.40 31.66 -14.53
C PRO A 11 17.92 31.29 -14.51
N HIS A 12 17.60 30.02 -14.77
CA HIS A 12 16.27 29.47 -14.53
C HIS A 12 15.98 29.56 -13.02
N SER A 13 15.14 30.51 -12.64
CA SER A 13 14.57 30.62 -11.30
C SER A 13 13.76 29.36 -10.99
N ALA A 14 14.18 28.64 -9.95
CA ALA A 14 13.39 27.55 -9.37
C ALA A 14 12.03 28.09 -8.91
N PRO A 15 10.92 27.35 -9.12
CA PRO A 15 9.62 27.78 -8.61
C PRO A 15 9.63 27.79 -7.08
N PRO A 16 8.95 28.76 -6.44
CA PRO A 16 8.96 28.89 -4.99
C PRO A 16 8.26 27.68 -4.34
N THR A 17 8.98 27.00 -3.46
CA THR A 17 8.44 26.01 -2.52
C THR A 17 7.63 26.71 -1.44
N ALA A 18 6.36 26.98 -1.73
CA ALA A 18 5.39 27.34 -0.69
C ALA A 18 4.85 26.07 -0.01
N PRO A 19 4.65 26.05 1.32
CA PRO A 19 4.07 24.91 2.01
C PRO A 19 2.61 24.76 1.59
N SER A 20 2.29 23.63 0.95
CA SER A 20 0.92 23.24 0.57
C SER A 20 0.10 22.88 1.82
N ALA A 21 -0.34 23.89 2.54
CA ALA A 21 -1.25 23.77 3.68
C ALA A 21 -2.68 24.20 3.33
N ARG A 22 -3.22 23.76 2.18
CA ARG A 22 -4.66 23.78 1.88
C ARG A 22 -5.02 22.65 0.89
N VAL A 23 -4.84 21.40 1.28
CA VAL A 23 -5.46 20.25 0.56
C VAL A 23 -6.95 20.27 0.90
N SER A 24 -7.67 21.00 0.06
CA SER A 24 -9.09 21.26 0.21
C SER A 24 -9.91 20.04 -0.20
N ILE A 25 -11.07 19.86 0.43
CA ILE A 25 -12.14 18.91 0.07
C ILE A 25 -12.35 18.81 -1.45
N TRP A 26 -12.10 19.90 -2.18
CA TRP A 26 -12.15 20.01 -3.63
C TRP A 26 -11.22 19.07 -4.43
N GLU A 27 -10.06 18.65 -3.89
CA GLU A 27 -9.17 17.71 -4.58
C GLU A 27 -9.67 16.27 -4.51
N SER A 28 -10.25 15.84 -3.38
CA SER A 28 -10.95 14.55 -3.27
C SER A 28 -12.16 14.50 -4.22
N VAL A 29 -12.81 15.64 -4.43
CA VAL A 29 -13.94 15.82 -5.35
C VAL A 29 -13.49 15.74 -6.82
N ARG A 30 -12.33 16.29 -7.19
CA ARG A 30 -11.75 16.17 -8.54
C ARG A 30 -11.18 14.78 -8.83
N ALA A 31 -10.42 14.20 -7.89
CA ALA A 31 -9.82 12.87 -8.05
C ALA A 31 -10.86 11.75 -8.16
N CYS A 32 -12.04 11.95 -7.55
CA CYS A 32 -13.18 11.04 -7.59
C CYS A 32 -14.23 11.42 -8.65
N GLY A 33 -14.02 12.47 -9.46
CA GLY A 33 -14.92 12.86 -10.53
C GLY A 33 -16.36 13.10 -10.06
N VAL A 34 -16.57 14.05 -9.14
CA VAL A 34 -17.94 14.44 -8.71
C VAL A 34 -18.77 15.01 -9.87
N TRP A 35 -18.15 15.33 -11.00
CA TRP A 35 -18.77 15.67 -12.28
C TRP A 35 -18.59 14.59 -13.37
N GLY A 36 -18.42 13.33 -12.97
CA GLY A 36 -18.29 12.19 -13.88
C GLY A 36 -19.65 11.64 -14.30
N ARG A 37 -19.78 11.21 -15.57
CA ARG A 37 -20.94 10.47 -16.09
C ARG A 37 -21.32 9.33 -15.14
N ASP A 38 -22.61 9.09 -14.95
CA ASP A 38 -23.06 7.93 -14.19
C ASP A 38 -22.52 6.65 -14.83
N VAL A 39 -21.95 5.79 -14.00
CA VAL A 39 -21.37 4.52 -14.45
C VAL A 39 -22.50 3.50 -14.44
N ASP A 40 -22.82 2.96 -15.61
CA ASP A 40 -23.78 1.87 -15.74
C ASP A 40 -23.25 0.63 -15.00
N LYS A 41 -24.09 0.10 -14.12
CA LYS A 41 -23.79 -1.08 -13.31
C LYS A 41 -23.62 -2.32 -14.19
N ALA A 42 -24.48 -2.50 -15.20
CA ALA A 42 -24.41 -3.65 -16.08
C ALA A 42 -23.08 -3.65 -16.83
N GLU A 43 -22.75 -2.52 -17.47
CA GLU A 43 -21.48 -2.35 -18.18
C GLU A 43 -20.26 -2.53 -17.28
N LEU A 44 -20.29 -1.99 -16.05
CA LEU A 44 -19.20 -2.22 -15.10
C LEU A 44 -19.02 -3.71 -14.81
N ARG A 45 -20.12 -4.42 -14.52
CA ARG A 45 -20.10 -5.86 -14.22
C ARG A 45 -19.51 -6.66 -15.38
N ARG A 46 -19.95 -6.37 -16.60
CA ARG A 46 -19.44 -6.99 -17.84
C ARG A 46 -17.92 -6.96 -17.95
N ARG A 47 -17.28 -5.88 -17.49
CA ARG A 47 -15.84 -5.68 -17.64
C ARG A 47 -15.00 -6.30 -16.53
N VAL A 48 -15.55 -6.42 -15.31
CA VAL A 48 -14.77 -6.76 -14.10
C VAL A 48 -15.11 -8.09 -13.44
N VAL A 49 -16.31 -8.62 -13.69
CA VAL A 49 -16.79 -9.86 -13.07
C VAL A 49 -16.19 -11.04 -13.82
N MET A 50 -15.55 -11.95 -13.09
CA MET A 50 -15.03 -13.20 -13.66
C MET A 50 -16.18 -14.18 -13.92
N PRO A 51 -16.05 -15.11 -14.89
CA PRO A 51 -17.03 -16.16 -15.11
C PRO A 51 -17.30 -16.95 -13.82
N LEU A 52 -18.53 -17.47 -13.67
CA LEU A 52 -19.00 -18.11 -12.44
C LEU A 52 -18.04 -19.21 -11.95
N TYR A 53 -17.61 -20.09 -12.85
CA TYR A 53 -16.70 -21.18 -12.51
C TYR A 53 -15.36 -20.66 -11.98
N ALA A 54 -14.78 -19.63 -12.60
CA ALA A 54 -13.48 -19.10 -12.24
C ALA A 54 -13.54 -18.36 -10.90
N ARG A 55 -14.57 -17.55 -10.66
CA ARG A 55 -14.73 -16.85 -9.37
C ARG A 55 -14.96 -17.84 -8.22
N ARG A 56 -15.76 -18.89 -8.42
CA ARG A 56 -15.96 -19.95 -7.42
C ARG A 56 -14.70 -20.76 -7.17
N ALA A 57 -13.94 -21.08 -8.23
CA ALA A 57 -12.68 -21.78 -8.12
C ALA A 57 -11.67 -21.02 -7.25
N VAL A 58 -11.48 -19.73 -7.54
CA VAL A 58 -10.59 -18.85 -6.77
C VAL A 58 -11.06 -18.73 -5.32
N ALA A 59 -12.35 -18.50 -5.09
CA ALA A 59 -12.90 -18.37 -3.74
C ALA A 59 -12.73 -19.65 -2.91
N ALA A 60 -13.01 -20.82 -3.49
CA ALA A 60 -12.85 -22.12 -2.84
C ALA A 60 -11.37 -22.41 -2.54
N ALA A 61 -10.47 -22.14 -3.49
CA ALA A 61 -9.04 -22.34 -3.28
C ALA A 61 -8.49 -21.51 -2.11
N VAL A 62 -8.95 -20.27 -1.99
CA VAL A 62 -8.55 -19.38 -0.90
C VAL A 62 -9.15 -19.80 0.45
N ALA A 63 -10.42 -20.21 0.45
CA ALA A 63 -11.12 -20.63 1.66
C ALA A 63 -10.50 -21.92 2.25
N GLU A 64 -10.29 -22.92 1.40
CA GLU A 64 -9.75 -24.24 1.80
C GLU A 64 -8.23 -24.25 1.87
N LYS A 65 -7.57 -23.19 1.38
CA LYS A 65 -6.11 -23.12 1.25
C LYS A 65 -5.56 -24.30 0.44
N ASP A 66 -6.26 -24.63 -0.64
CA ASP A 66 -5.93 -25.74 -1.53
C ASP A 66 -6.37 -25.43 -2.97
N GLU A 67 -5.42 -25.46 -3.90
CA GLU A 67 -5.69 -25.26 -5.33
C GLU A 67 -6.58 -26.37 -5.91
N ALA A 68 -6.48 -27.59 -5.40
CA ALA A 68 -7.28 -28.72 -5.90
C ALA A 68 -8.77 -28.55 -5.54
N ALA A 69 -9.09 -28.03 -4.36
CA ALA A 69 -10.45 -27.63 -3.99
C ALA A 69 -11.01 -26.59 -4.97
N GLY A 70 -10.19 -25.63 -5.41
CA GLY A 70 -10.57 -24.68 -6.44
C GLY A 70 -10.88 -25.31 -7.79
N VAL A 71 -10.04 -26.24 -8.26
CA VAL A 71 -10.27 -26.98 -9.51
C VAL A 71 -11.55 -27.83 -9.42
N ALA A 72 -11.82 -28.47 -8.29
CA ALA A 72 -13.06 -29.22 -8.07
C ALA A 72 -14.29 -28.30 -8.10
N ALA A 73 -14.22 -27.13 -7.47
CA ALA A 73 -15.28 -26.13 -7.51
C ALA A 73 -15.50 -25.57 -8.92
N ALA A 74 -14.44 -25.43 -9.72
CA ALA A 74 -14.54 -25.04 -11.13
C ALA A 74 -15.34 -26.06 -11.94
N ALA A 75 -15.07 -27.35 -11.75
CA ALA A 75 -15.78 -28.43 -12.44
C ALA A 75 -17.26 -28.47 -12.04
N ALA A 76 -17.55 -28.44 -10.73
CA ALA A 76 -18.92 -28.43 -10.23
C ALA A 76 -19.73 -27.23 -10.77
N ALA A 77 -19.12 -26.04 -10.81
CA ALA A 77 -19.77 -24.85 -11.32
C ALA A 77 -20.02 -24.86 -12.85
N ARG A 78 -19.28 -25.67 -13.62
CA ARG A 78 -19.53 -25.88 -15.05
C ARG A 78 -20.67 -26.86 -15.29
N ASP A 79 -20.79 -27.88 -14.44
CA ASP A 79 -21.83 -28.90 -14.53
C ASP A 79 -23.21 -28.36 -14.09
N GLU A 80 -23.24 -27.37 -13.20
CA GLU A 80 -24.47 -26.73 -12.72
C GLU A 80 -25.25 -25.96 -13.80
N GLY A 81 -24.71 -25.76 -15.01
CA GLY A 81 -25.39 -25.10 -16.14
C GLY A 81 -25.94 -23.72 -15.76
N GLY A 82 -25.13 -22.67 -15.91
CA GLY A 82 -25.46 -21.35 -15.35
C GLY A 82 -26.76 -20.74 -15.90
N GLU A 83 -27.84 -20.76 -15.10
CA GLU A 83 -29.02 -19.88 -15.27
C GLU A 83 -28.69 -18.40 -14.94
N ASP A 84 -27.48 -18.11 -14.45
CA ASP A 84 -27.00 -16.74 -14.34
C ASP A 84 -26.61 -16.25 -15.74
N GLY A 85 -27.39 -15.33 -16.32
CA GLY A 85 -27.19 -14.69 -17.63
C GLY A 85 -25.91 -13.85 -17.79
N GLU A 86 -24.79 -14.28 -17.20
CA GLU A 86 -23.43 -13.77 -17.33
C GLU A 86 -22.53 -14.74 -18.14
N GLU A 87 -23.07 -15.81 -18.73
CA GLU A 87 -22.36 -16.65 -19.71
C GLU A 87 -22.22 -15.91 -21.05
N GLY A 88 -20.98 -15.70 -21.51
CA GLY A 88 -20.66 -15.07 -22.80
C GLY A 88 -20.12 -13.64 -22.72
N LEU A 89 -19.80 -13.14 -21.53
CA LEU A 89 -19.20 -11.82 -21.37
C LEU A 89 -17.69 -11.85 -21.55
N GLU A 90 -17.20 -11.06 -22.52
CA GLU A 90 -15.78 -10.83 -22.74
C GLU A 90 -15.23 -10.03 -21.54
N VAL A 91 -14.63 -10.74 -20.59
CA VAL A 91 -14.05 -10.12 -19.38
C VAL A 91 -12.77 -9.40 -19.77
N VAL A 92 -12.87 -8.09 -19.96
CA VAL A 92 -11.74 -7.28 -20.42
C VAL A 92 -10.73 -7.02 -19.30
N THR A 93 -11.19 -6.88 -18.04
CA THR A 93 -10.31 -6.50 -16.92
C THR A 93 -10.81 -7.10 -15.62
N PRO A 94 -10.57 -8.41 -15.40
CA PRO A 94 -11.05 -9.10 -14.21
C PRO A 94 -10.49 -8.43 -12.96
N MET A 95 -11.31 -8.33 -11.92
CA MET A 95 -10.96 -7.56 -10.73
C MET A 95 -11.21 -8.34 -9.44
N VAL A 96 -10.25 -8.29 -8.52
CA VAL A 96 -10.42 -8.77 -7.15
C VAL A 96 -10.34 -7.58 -6.19
N VAL A 97 -11.22 -7.54 -5.20
CA VAL A 97 -11.27 -6.45 -4.22
C VAL A 97 -10.93 -6.97 -2.83
N PHE A 98 -9.90 -6.42 -2.21
CA PHE A 98 -9.66 -6.58 -0.78
C PHE A 98 -10.32 -5.45 -0.02
N VAL A 99 -11.12 -5.77 1.00
CA VAL A 99 -11.76 -4.78 1.87
C VAL A 99 -11.29 -4.99 3.30
N ASN A 100 -10.81 -3.91 3.95
CA ASN A 100 -10.60 -3.91 5.39
C ASN A 100 -11.86 -3.38 6.06
N SER A 101 -12.71 -4.30 6.52
CA SER A 101 -13.98 -3.97 7.19
C SER A 101 -13.83 -3.14 8.47
N LYS A 102 -12.63 -3.13 9.09
CA LYS A 102 -12.31 -2.32 10.28
C LYS A 102 -11.91 -0.87 9.94
N SER A 103 -11.62 -0.56 8.67
CA SER A 103 -11.22 0.79 8.23
C SER A 103 -12.42 1.67 7.87
N GLY A 104 -12.22 3.00 7.86
CA GLY A 104 -13.21 3.95 7.31
C GLY A 104 -14.42 4.28 8.18
N GLY A 105 -14.28 4.32 9.51
CA GLY A 105 -15.34 4.82 10.39
C GLY A 105 -16.60 3.95 10.43
N ARG A 106 -16.44 2.62 10.35
CA ARG A 106 -17.52 1.60 10.36
C ARG A 106 -18.36 1.48 9.08
N HIS A 107 -18.02 2.16 7.99
CA HIS A 107 -18.67 1.90 6.68
C HIS A 107 -18.20 0.60 6.00
N GLY A 108 -17.22 -0.11 6.55
CA GLY A 108 -16.65 -1.33 5.98
C GLY A 108 -17.68 -2.43 5.63
N PRO A 109 -18.59 -2.82 6.55
CA PRO A 109 -19.62 -3.81 6.25
C PRO A 109 -20.59 -3.38 5.14
N GLU A 110 -21.05 -2.12 5.16
CA GLU A 110 -21.93 -1.59 4.10
C GLU A 110 -21.20 -1.50 2.75
N LEU A 111 -19.93 -1.13 2.77
CA LEU A 111 -19.08 -1.10 1.58
C LEU A 111 -18.90 -2.50 1.00
N LYS A 112 -18.68 -3.51 1.84
CA LYS A 112 -18.59 -4.92 1.42
C LYS A 112 -19.87 -5.37 0.73
N VAL A 113 -21.03 -5.10 1.33
CA VAL A 113 -22.34 -5.39 0.70
C VAL A 113 -22.45 -4.71 -0.65
N ARG A 114 -22.07 -3.43 -0.74
CA ARG A 114 -22.10 -2.70 -2.01
C ARG A 114 -21.14 -3.26 -3.05
N LEU A 115 -19.95 -3.70 -2.65
CA LEU A 115 -18.99 -4.34 -3.54
C LEU A 115 -19.53 -5.68 -4.06
N HIS A 116 -20.17 -6.49 -3.21
CA HIS A 116 -20.84 -7.73 -3.65
C HIS A 116 -21.89 -7.46 -4.74
N GLU A 117 -22.68 -6.40 -4.60
CA GLU A 117 -23.67 -6.00 -5.61
C GLU A 117 -23.04 -5.54 -6.94
N LEU A 118 -21.86 -4.92 -6.87
CA LEU A 118 -21.20 -4.32 -8.03
C LEU A 118 -20.30 -5.31 -8.78
N ILE A 119 -19.74 -6.30 -8.09
CA ILE A 119 -18.91 -7.35 -8.70
C ILE A 119 -19.54 -8.72 -8.42
N SER A 120 -19.22 -9.36 -7.30
CA SER A 120 -19.66 -10.69 -6.88
C SER A 120 -19.17 -10.92 -5.45
N LYS A 121 -19.71 -11.93 -4.75
CA LYS A 121 -19.27 -12.25 -3.38
C LYS A 121 -17.90 -12.93 -3.40
N GLU A 122 -17.66 -13.72 -4.42
CA GLU A 122 -16.47 -14.55 -4.63
C GLU A 122 -15.22 -13.73 -4.99
N GLN A 123 -15.40 -12.49 -5.47
CA GLN A 123 -14.30 -11.58 -5.84
C GLN A 123 -14.00 -10.52 -4.78
N VAL A 124 -14.72 -10.50 -3.65
CA VAL A 124 -14.52 -9.54 -2.56
C VAL A 124 -14.01 -10.27 -1.31
N PHE A 125 -12.73 -10.08 -1.01
CA PHE A 125 -12.08 -10.69 0.15
C PHE A 125 -11.99 -9.70 1.31
N ASP A 126 -12.57 -10.08 2.45
CA ASP A 126 -12.46 -9.31 3.68
C ASP A 126 -11.17 -9.66 4.41
N LEU A 127 -10.33 -8.66 4.63
CA LEU A 127 -9.00 -8.81 5.22
C LEU A 127 -9.04 -9.19 6.69
N SER A 128 -10.21 -9.13 7.34
CA SER A 128 -10.39 -9.70 8.68
C SER A 128 -10.47 -11.23 8.66
N SER A 129 -10.86 -11.84 7.53
CA SER A 129 -11.04 -13.29 7.38
C SER A 129 -10.01 -13.94 6.46
N VAL A 130 -9.56 -13.23 5.43
CA VAL A 130 -8.69 -13.76 4.38
C VAL A 130 -7.39 -12.98 4.36
N LYS A 131 -6.26 -13.68 4.42
CA LYS A 131 -4.94 -13.06 4.27
C LYS A 131 -4.64 -12.84 2.79
N PRO A 132 -4.07 -11.70 2.38
CA PRO A 132 -3.65 -11.49 0.99
C PRO A 132 -2.66 -12.56 0.50
N SER A 133 -1.82 -13.08 1.41
CA SER A 133 -0.91 -14.21 1.12
C SER A 133 -1.63 -15.47 0.67
N ASP A 134 -2.82 -15.75 1.23
CA ASP A 134 -3.60 -16.94 0.89
C ASP A 134 -4.20 -16.78 -0.52
N PHE A 135 -4.63 -15.57 -0.88
CA PHE A 135 -5.03 -15.24 -2.26
C PHE A 135 -3.86 -15.38 -3.24
N VAL A 136 -2.69 -14.84 -2.92
CA VAL A 136 -1.50 -14.93 -3.78
C VAL A 136 -1.07 -16.38 -4.00
N ARG A 137 -1.12 -17.20 -2.94
CA ARG A 137 -0.75 -18.61 -3.02
C ARG A 137 -1.83 -19.42 -3.75
N TYR A 138 -3.02 -19.50 -3.18
CA TYR A 138 -4.06 -20.44 -3.61
C TYR A 138 -4.99 -19.85 -4.66
N GLY A 139 -5.35 -18.57 -4.56
CA GLY A 139 -6.24 -17.92 -5.52
C GLY A 139 -5.60 -17.80 -6.92
N LEU A 140 -4.40 -17.21 -6.98
CA LEU A 140 -3.64 -17.15 -8.24
C LEU A 140 -3.14 -18.53 -8.67
N GLY A 141 -2.77 -19.40 -7.70
CA GLY A 141 -2.32 -20.77 -8.00
C GLY A 141 -3.41 -21.59 -8.67
N CYS A 142 -4.66 -21.45 -8.22
CA CYS A 142 -5.81 -22.08 -8.85
C CYS A 142 -6.01 -21.63 -10.30
N LEU A 143 -5.92 -20.33 -10.59
CA LEU A 143 -6.03 -19.82 -11.96
C LEU A 143 -4.93 -20.34 -12.87
N GLU A 144 -3.69 -20.37 -12.37
CA GLU A 144 -2.54 -20.89 -13.10
C GLU A 144 -2.69 -22.40 -13.35
N ARG A 145 -3.13 -23.16 -12.34
CA ARG A 145 -3.40 -24.60 -12.49
C ARG A 145 -4.50 -24.90 -13.50
N LEU A 146 -5.56 -24.10 -13.53
CA LEU A 146 -6.61 -24.21 -14.56
C LEU A 146 -6.04 -23.89 -15.94
N ALA A 147 -5.21 -22.84 -16.05
CA ALA A 147 -4.53 -22.50 -17.30
C ALA A 147 -3.60 -23.63 -17.79
N ASP A 148 -2.86 -24.28 -16.89
CA ASP A 148 -2.00 -25.43 -17.19
C ASP A 148 -2.81 -26.65 -17.67
N GLN A 149 -4.07 -26.77 -17.26
CA GLN A 149 -5.02 -27.78 -17.74
C GLN A 149 -5.68 -27.43 -19.09
N GLY A 150 -5.27 -26.32 -19.72
CA GLY A 150 -5.77 -25.87 -21.02
C GLY A 150 -6.90 -24.86 -20.97
N ASP A 151 -7.22 -24.29 -19.80
CA ASP A 151 -8.23 -23.24 -19.68
C ASP A 151 -7.68 -21.88 -20.13
N ASN A 152 -7.93 -21.52 -21.39
CA ASN A 152 -7.52 -20.23 -21.95
C ASN A 152 -8.18 -19.04 -21.23
N CYS A 153 -9.41 -19.18 -20.74
CA CYS A 153 -10.07 -18.09 -20.02
C CYS A 153 -9.41 -17.84 -18.66
N ALA A 154 -9.03 -18.90 -17.92
CA ALA A 154 -8.26 -18.76 -16.68
C ALA A 154 -6.89 -18.10 -16.93
N LYS A 155 -6.23 -18.45 -18.03
CA LYS A 155 -4.98 -17.82 -18.47
C LYS A 155 -5.16 -16.31 -18.74
N ASP A 156 -6.19 -15.94 -19.49
CA ASP A 156 -6.49 -14.54 -19.80
C ASP A 156 -6.88 -13.75 -18.55
N ILE A 157 -7.62 -14.37 -17.63
CA ILE A 157 -7.94 -13.79 -16.33
C ILE A 157 -6.65 -13.51 -15.56
N ARG A 158 -5.77 -14.50 -15.44
CA ARG A 158 -4.50 -14.38 -14.71
C ARG A 158 -3.59 -13.28 -15.30
N ALA A 159 -3.61 -13.11 -16.62
CA ALA A 159 -2.82 -12.10 -17.32
C ALA A 159 -3.37 -10.67 -17.15
N ASN A 160 -4.70 -10.52 -17.12
CA ASN A 160 -5.38 -9.20 -17.10
C ASN A 160 -5.91 -8.78 -15.72
N LEU A 161 -5.71 -9.61 -14.70
CA LEU A 161 -6.22 -9.37 -13.35
C LEU A 161 -5.72 -8.05 -12.77
N ARG A 162 -6.65 -7.27 -12.21
CA ARG A 162 -6.35 -6.09 -11.38
C ARG A 162 -6.87 -6.29 -9.96
N ILE A 163 -6.17 -5.68 -9.01
CA ILE A 163 -6.55 -5.70 -7.59
C ILE A 163 -7.00 -4.31 -7.17
N MET A 164 -8.07 -4.24 -6.39
CA MET A 164 -8.48 -3.03 -5.70
C MET A 164 -8.41 -3.24 -4.20
N VAL A 165 -7.80 -2.30 -3.48
CA VAL A 165 -7.71 -2.36 -2.02
C VAL A 165 -8.50 -1.23 -1.40
N ALA A 166 -9.53 -1.57 -0.64
CA ALA A 166 -10.33 -0.65 0.14
C ALA A 166 -9.83 -0.62 1.59
N GLY A 167 -9.02 0.41 1.90
CA GLY A 167 -8.31 0.53 3.17
C GLY A 167 -7.51 1.82 3.29
N GLY A 168 -6.73 1.96 4.36
CA GLY A 168 -5.69 2.98 4.49
C GLY A 168 -4.32 2.47 4.04
N ASP A 169 -3.27 3.31 4.14
CA ASP A 169 -1.92 2.99 3.65
C ASP A 169 -1.34 1.69 4.22
N GLY A 170 -1.55 1.40 5.51
CA GLY A 170 -1.07 0.14 6.11
C GLY A 170 -1.75 -1.10 5.52
N THR A 171 -3.02 -1.00 5.13
CA THR A 171 -3.75 -2.08 4.45
C THR A 171 -3.25 -2.26 3.01
N VAL A 172 -3.06 -1.16 2.29
CA VAL A 172 -2.51 -1.19 0.92
C VAL A 172 -1.10 -1.77 0.93
N GLY A 173 -0.25 -1.33 1.86
CA GLY A 173 1.11 -1.84 2.03
C GLY A 173 1.15 -3.33 2.38
N TRP A 174 0.21 -3.83 3.19
CA TRP A 174 0.11 -5.27 3.47
C TRP A 174 -0.18 -6.09 2.21
N VAL A 175 -1.16 -5.66 1.39
CA VAL A 175 -1.49 -6.35 0.13
C VAL A 175 -0.31 -6.28 -0.84
N LEU A 176 0.28 -5.10 -1.05
CA LEU A 176 1.44 -4.93 -1.93
C LEU A 176 2.64 -5.77 -1.48
N GLY A 177 2.88 -5.87 -0.17
CA GLY A 177 3.94 -6.70 0.39
C GLY A 177 3.75 -8.18 0.09
N CYS A 178 2.50 -8.68 0.14
CA CYS A 178 2.20 -10.05 -0.27
C CYS A 178 2.35 -10.26 -1.80
N LEU A 179 1.93 -9.28 -2.61
CA LEU A 179 2.09 -9.36 -4.07
C LEU A 179 3.55 -9.31 -4.51
N GLN A 180 4.43 -8.64 -3.76
CA GLN A 180 5.86 -8.61 -4.04
C GLN A 180 6.52 -9.99 -3.98
N GLU A 181 5.96 -10.95 -3.23
CA GLU A 181 6.45 -12.33 -3.21
C GLU A 181 6.38 -12.97 -4.60
N LEU A 182 5.42 -12.57 -5.45
CA LEU A 182 5.37 -13.01 -6.85
C LEU A 182 6.63 -12.61 -7.62
N ASN A 183 7.10 -11.37 -7.43
CA ASN A 183 8.33 -10.90 -8.08
C ASN A 183 9.56 -11.68 -7.59
N LYS A 184 9.65 -11.96 -6.28
CA LYS A 184 10.75 -12.77 -5.71
C LYS A 184 10.77 -14.18 -6.28
N LEU A 185 9.60 -14.76 -6.50
CA LEU A 185 9.42 -16.09 -7.09
C LEU A 185 9.45 -16.08 -8.63
N LYS A 186 9.69 -14.92 -9.27
CA LYS A 186 9.64 -14.74 -10.73
C LYS A 186 8.32 -15.21 -11.36
N ARG A 187 7.21 -15.02 -10.62
CA ARG A 187 5.87 -15.47 -10.97
C ARG A 187 5.06 -14.30 -11.54
N GLU A 188 5.19 -14.08 -12.84
CA GLU A 188 4.56 -12.95 -13.54
C GLU A 188 3.17 -13.30 -14.13
N PRO A 189 2.32 -12.29 -14.43
CA PRO A 189 2.48 -10.87 -14.05
C PRO A 189 2.13 -10.63 -12.57
N VAL A 190 2.64 -9.54 -11.99
CA VAL A 190 2.17 -9.02 -10.71
C VAL A 190 0.93 -8.15 -10.96
N PRO A 191 -0.26 -8.48 -10.41
CA PRO A 191 -1.48 -7.72 -10.68
C PRO A 191 -1.36 -6.24 -10.26
N PRO A 192 -1.65 -5.28 -11.16
CA PRO A 192 -1.71 -3.86 -10.81
C PRO A 192 -2.74 -3.61 -9.70
N THR A 193 -2.39 -2.72 -8.76
CA THR A 193 -3.21 -2.45 -7.58
C THR A 193 -3.71 -1.01 -7.55
N GLY A 194 -5.04 -0.83 -7.52
CA GLY A 194 -5.69 0.45 -7.27
C GLY A 194 -6.20 0.57 -5.83
N ILE A 195 -6.57 1.79 -5.43
CA ILE A 195 -6.88 2.10 -4.03
C ILE A 195 -8.27 2.74 -3.90
N ILE A 196 -9.07 2.25 -2.94
CA ILE A 196 -10.25 2.93 -2.42
C ILE A 196 -9.87 3.49 -1.04
N PRO A 197 -9.70 4.82 -0.90
CA PRO A 197 -9.08 5.45 0.27
C PRO A 197 -10.03 5.49 1.47
N LEU A 198 -10.02 4.46 2.32
CA LEU A 198 -10.83 4.38 3.55
C LEU A 198 -10.10 4.89 4.79
N GLY A 199 -8.80 5.20 4.70
CA GLY A 199 -8.00 5.70 5.81
C GLY A 199 -8.19 7.19 6.09
N THR A 200 -7.45 7.70 7.07
CA THR A 200 -7.34 9.15 7.36
C THR A 200 -6.16 9.78 6.62
N GLY A 201 -5.02 9.07 6.57
CA GLY A 201 -3.79 9.41 5.85
C GLY A 201 -4.03 9.29 4.34
N ASN A 202 -4.06 8.09 3.78
CA ASN A 202 -4.26 7.82 2.33
C ASN A 202 -3.21 8.48 1.43
N ASP A 203 -1.94 8.48 1.84
CA ASP A 203 -0.86 9.15 1.12
C ASP A 203 -0.58 8.47 -0.22
N LEU A 204 -0.58 7.13 -0.29
CA LEU A 204 -0.49 6.39 -1.56
C LEU A 204 -1.64 6.76 -2.49
N ALA A 205 -2.86 6.82 -1.97
CA ALA A 205 -4.02 7.15 -2.77
C ALA A 205 -3.95 8.57 -3.34
N ARG A 206 -3.38 9.54 -2.59
CA ARG A 206 -3.14 10.90 -3.12
C ARG A 206 -2.08 10.90 -4.20
N SER A 207 -0.93 10.28 -3.95
CA SER A 207 0.20 10.24 -4.90
C SER A 207 -0.18 9.60 -6.24
N PHE A 208 -1.02 8.57 -6.23
CA PHE A 208 -1.50 7.88 -7.43
C PHE A 208 -2.86 8.38 -7.95
N GLY A 209 -3.35 9.50 -7.42
CA GLY A 209 -4.56 10.16 -7.93
C GLY A 209 -5.88 9.44 -7.63
N TRP A 210 -5.92 8.49 -6.70
CA TRP A 210 -7.14 7.84 -6.19
C TRP A 210 -7.92 8.72 -5.19
N GLY A 211 -7.33 9.84 -4.77
CA GLY A 211 -7.95 10.84 -3.91
C GLY A 211 -7.60 10.63 -2.43
N GLY A 212 -7.85 11.67 -1.63
CA GLY A 212 -7.36 11.73 -0.25
C GLY A 212 -8.35 11.30 0.84
N SER A 213 -9.62 11.08 0.50
CA SER A 213 -10.67 10.75 1.45
C SER A 213 -11.83 10.02 0.78
N PHE A 214 -12.44 9.08 1.51
CA PHE A 214 -13.68 8.47 1.07
C PHE A 214 -14.81 9.50 1.01
N PRO A 215 -15.52 9.66 -0.13
CA PRO A 215 -16.48 10.75 -0.32
C PRO A 215 -17.80 10.49 0.41
N PHE A 216 -18.50 11.56 0.80
CA PHE A 216 -19.82 11.47 1.47
C PHE A 216 -20.86 10.70 0.64
N GLY A 217 -20.88 10.90 -0.68
CA GLY A 217 -21.67 10.13 -1.65
C GLY A 217 -21.02 8.79 -2.05
N TRP A 218 -20.57 8.01 -1.08
CA TRP A 218 -19.70 6.87 -1.32
C TRP A 218 -20.30 5.77 -2.21
N ARG A 219 -21.61 5.51 -2.12
CA ARG A 219 -22.27 4.44 -2.90
C ARG A 219 -22.07 4.58 -4.42
N SER A 220 -22.13 5.82 -4.92
CA SER A 220 -21.86 6.13 -6.33
C SER A 220 -20.35 6.23 -6.61
N ALA A 221 -19.56 6.62 -5.62
CA ALA A 221 -18.11 6.69 -5.75
C ALA A 221 -17.45 5.31 -5.93
N VAL A 222 -17.94 4.26 -5.26
CA VAL A 222 -17.41 2.90 -5.42
C VAL A 222 -17.49 2.45 -6.88
N LYS A 223 -18.61 2.70 -7.57
CA LYS A 223 -18.75 2.43 -9.01
C LYS A 223 -17.68 3.16 -9.82
N ARG A 224 -17.42 4.44 -9.50
CA ARG A 224 -16.39 5.24 -10.19
C ARG A 224 -14.98 4.75 -9.90
N TYR A 225 -14.69 4.29 -8.69
CA TYR A 225 -13.41 3.69 -8.35
C TYR A 225 -13.14 2.41 -9.16
N LEU A 226 -14.13 1.51 -9.22
CA LEU A 226 -14.03 0.29 -10.02
C LEU A 226 -13.88 0.62 -11.50
N ASN A 227 -14.71 1.50 -12.06
CA ASN A 227 -14.62 1.91 -13.46
C ASN A 227 -13.28 2.59 -13.79
N LYS A 228 -12.77 3.44 -12.89
CA LYS A 228 -11.45 4.06 -13.03
C LYS A 228 -10.36 2.99 -13.06
N ALA A 229 -10.46 1.97 -12.22
CA ALA A 229 -9.49 0.87 -12.20
C ALA A 229 -9.48 0.03 -13.47
N VAL A 230 -10.56 0.04 -14.26
CA VAL A 230 -10.56 -0.59 -15.58
C VAL A 230 -9.71 0.19 -16.59
N SER A 231 -9.81 1.53 -16.61
CA SER A 231 -9.14 2.37 -17.62
C SER A 231 -7.85 3.04 -17.14
N ALA A 232 -7.51 2.95 -15.85
CA ALA A 232 -6.33 3.60 -15.30
C ALA A 232 -5.04 3.04 -15.92
N SER A 233 -4.09 3.93 -16.20
CA SER A 233 -2.73 3.58 -16.61
C SER A 233 -1.99 2.93 -15.45
N VAL A 234 -1.23 1.88 -15.76
CA VAL A 234 -0.34 1.23 -14.79
C VAL A 234 0.94 2.05 -14.67
N VAL A 235 1.41 2.25 -13.44
CA VAL A 235 2.65 2.94 -13.14
C VAL A 235 3.47 2.11 -12.17
N HIS A 236 4.79 2.26 -12.24
CA HIS A 236 5.70 1.57 -11.33
C HIS A 236 5.76 2.30 -9.99
N LEU A 237 5.86 1.53 -8.90
CA LEU A 237 6.01 2.02 -7.54
C LEU A 237 7.30 1.44 -6.97
N ASP A 238 8.19 2.32 -6.51
CA ASP A 238 9.38 1.90 -5.80
C ASP A 238 9.03 1.36 -4.41
N SER A 239 9.77 0.36 -3.95
CA SER A 239 9.61 -0.23 -2.62
C SER A 239 10.93 -0.18 -1.88
N TRP A 240 10.89 0.22 -0.61
CA TRP A 240 12.08 0.35 0.23
C TRP A 240 12.12 -0.81 1.20
N GLN A 241 13.19 -1.60 1.16
CA GLN A 241 13.42 -2.63 2.15
C GLN A 241 14.21 -2.06 3.32
N ALA A 242 13.62 -2.08 4.51
CA ALA A 242 14.29 -1.66 5.73
C ALA A 242 14.64 -2.87 6.58
N VAL A 243 15.87 -2.87 7.10
CA VAL A 243 16.34 -3.82 8.12
C VAL A 243 16.61 -3.02 9.38
N ILE A 244 15.92 -3.38 10.46
CA ILE A 244 15.96 -2.70 11.75
C ILE A 244 16.61 -3.65 12.75
N ARG A 245 17.75 -3.25 13.29
CA ARG A 245 18.43 -3.95 14.37
C ARG A 245 18.24 -3.20 15.67
N MET A 246 17.86 -3.92 16.71
CA MET A 246 17.66 -3.37 18.05
C MET A 246 18.45 -4.19 19.08
N PRO A 247 18.78 -3.59 20.24
CA PRO A 247 19.29 -4.34 21.40
C PRO A 247 18.36 -5.50 21.80
N GLU A 248 18.86 -6.43 22.61
CA GLU A 248 18.10 -7.60 23.08
C GLU A 248 16.72 -7.19 23.63
N GLY A 249 15.67 -7.77 23.06
CA GLY A 249 14.27 -7.44 23.34
C GLY A 249 13.36 -7.95 22.23
N GLU A 250 12.18 -8.44 22.57
CA GLU A 250 11.19 -8.91 21.61
C GLU A 250 10.05 -7.90 21.48
N ILE A 251 9.83 -7.41 20.26
CA ILE A 251 8.59 -6.71 19.92
C ILE A 251 7.46 -7.74 19.92
N THR A 252 6.51 -7.59 20.83
CA THR A 252 5.34 -8.47 20.97
C THR A 252 4.37 -8.33 19.80
N GLU A 253 4.17 -7.11 19.29
CA GLU A 253 3.25 -6.83 18.20
C GLU A 253 3.96 -6.12 17.05
N LEU A 254 4.16 -6.85 15.96
CA LEU A 254 4.74 -6.30 14.73
C LEU A 254 3.64 -5.82 13.78
N PRO A 255 3.81 -4.63 13.15
CA PRO A 255 2.92 -4.22 12.08
C PRO A 255 3.08 -5.17 10.88
N HIS A 256 2.03 -5.33 10.06
CA HIS A 256 2.04 -6.22 8.90
C HIS A 256 3.18 -5.98 7.89
N ALA A 257 3.76 -4.78 7.89
CA ALA A 257 4.89 -4.41 7.04
C ALA A 257 6.24 -4.99 7.51
N LEU A 258 6.35 -5.39 8.79
CA LEU A 258 7.58 -5.87 9.41
C LEU A 258 7.44 -7.34 9.84
N LYS A 259 8.53 -8.09 9.69
CA LYS A 259 8.69 -9.46 10.18
C LYS A 259 10.07 -9.62 10.83
N LYS A 260 10.26 -10.66 11.64
CA LYS A 260 11.59 -11.02 12.14
C LYS A 260 12.49 -11.36 10.95
N ALA A 261 13.71 -10.85 10.96
CA ALA A 261 14.67 -11.07 9.88
C ALA A 261 15.16 -12.52 9.91
N GLU A 262 15.17 -13.18 8.76
CA GLU A 262 15.68 -14.56 8.64
C GLU A 262 17.21 -14.58 8.87
N PRO A 263 17.81 -15.71 9.27
CA PRO A 263 19.26 -15.81 9.49
C PRO A 263 20.10 -15.37 8.28
N ALA A 264 19.60 -15.61 7.06
CA ALA A 264 20.26 -15.16 5.82
C ALA A 264 20.30 -13.63 5.71
N ASP A 265 19.20 -12.95 6.07
CA ASP A 265 19.12 -11.48 6.06
C ASP A 265 20.08 -10.86 7.09
N GLN A 266 20.23 -11.51 8.24
CA GLN A 266 21.15 -11.09 9.31
C GLN A 266 22.61 -11.22 8.86
N LEU A 267 22.94 -12.25 8.10
CA LEU A 267 24.29 -12.49 7.56
C LEU A 267 24.65 -11.50 6.44
N GLU A 268 23.71 -11.16 5.56
CA GLU A 268 23.94 -10.12 4.56
C GLU A 268 24.17 -8.75 5.20
N PHE A 269 23.39 -8.43 6.23
CA PHE A 269 23.53 -7.16 6.95
C PHE A 269 24.83 -7.08 7.75
N SER A 270 25.24 -8.16 8.42
CA SER A 270 26.50 -8.17 9.19
C SER A 270 27.71 -7.96 8.27
N LYS A 271 27.73 -8.63 7.11
CA LYS A 271 28.73 -8.41 6.05
C LYS A 271 28.73 -6.98 5.53
N ALA A 272 27.55 -6.35 5.41
CA ALA A 272 27.43 -4.98 4.94
C ALA A 272 27.87 -3.94 5.98
N SER A 273 27.60 -4.15 7.28
CA SER A 273 27.84 -3.14 8.32
C SER A 273 29.29 -3.04 8.81
N GLY A 274 30.19 -3.97 8.45
CA GLY A 274 31.60 -3.94 8.86
C GLY A 274 31.86 -4.00 10.37
N SER A 275 30.82 -4.19 11.17
CA SER A 275 30.87 -4.24 12.64
C SER A 275 30.98 -5.69 13.08
N GLU A 276 32.00 -6.03 13.87
CA GLU A 276 31.91 -7.16 14.80
C GLU A 276 30.76 -6.84 15.75
N LEU A 277 29.76 -7.71 15.76
CA LEU A 277 28.44 -7.41 16.30
C LEU A 277 28.21 -8.33 17.51
N THR A 278 27.86 -7.73 18.65
CA THR A 278 27.39 -8.42 19.85
C THR A 278 26.30 -9.44 19.50
N GLU A 279 26.49 -10.68 19.94
CA GLU A 279 25.67 -11.87 19.61
C GLU A 279 24.19 -11.79 20.04
N LYS A 280 23.77 -10.72 20.76
CA LYS A 280 22.45 -10.58 21.36
C LYS A 280 21.67 -9.37 20.82
N ALA A 281 21.29 -9.39 19.54
CA ALA A 281 20.46 -8.34 18.96
C ALA A 281 19.27 -8.92 18.18
N SER A 282 18.10 -8.27 18.32
CA SER A 282 16.92 -8.60 17.53
C SER A 282 16.96 -7.87 16.20
N CYS A 283 16.68 -8.60 15.11
CA CYS A 283 16.67 -8.05 13.76
C CYS A 283 15.29 -8.23 13.12
N TYR A 284 14.79 -7.16 12.52
CA TYR A 284 13.50 -7.10 11.85
C TYR A 284 13.68 -6.59 10.42
N LYS A 285 12.85 -7.07 9.52
CA LYS A 285 12.89 -6.73 8.09
C LYS A 285 11.49 -6.40 7.62
N GLY A 286 11.37 -5.37 6.79
CA GLY A 286 10.09 -5.02 6.18
C GLY A 286 10.20 -4.17 4.94
N VAL A 287 9.05 -3.92 4.32
CA VAL A 287 8.94 -3.15 3.09
C VAL A 287 8.04 -1.95 3.30
N PHE A 288 8.51 -0.80 2.84
CA PHE A 288 7.86 0.50 2.96
C PHE A 288 7.67 1.12 1.57
N TYR A 289 6.57 1.85 1.39
CA TYR A 289 6.20 2.47 0.10
C TYR A 289 6.11 3.99 0.15
N ASN A 290 5.96 4.58 1.34
CA ASN A 290 5.83 6.02 1.53
C ASN A 290 7.03 6.60 2.28
N TYR A 291 7.15 6.25 3.56
CA TYR A 291 8.18 6.77 4.45
C TYR A 291 8.41 5.81 5.61
N LEU A 292 9.60 5.93 6.22
CA LEU A 292 9.95 5.37 7.52
C LEU A 292 10.35 6.54 8.41
N SER A 293 9.70 6.68 9.57
CA SER A 293 9.92 7.79 10.50
C SER A 293 10.56 7.31 11.80
N ILE A 294 11.47 8.12 12.35
CA ILE A 294 12.15 7.88 13.63
C ILE A 294 12.17 9.21 14.41
N GLY A 295 11.94 9.16 15.72
CA GLY A 295 11.98 10.33 16.59
C GLY A 295 10.61 10.96 16.80
N MET A 296 10.53 12.29 16.76
CA MET A 296 9.35 13.05 17.17
C MET A 296 8.09 12.70 16.37
N ASP A 297 8.20 12.63 15.05
CA ASP A 297 7.05 12.27 14.19
C ASP A 297 6.57 10.85 14.48
N ALA A 298 7.50 9.89 14.61
CA ALA A 298 7.16 8.51 15.00
C ALA A 298 6.48 8.44 16.38
N GLN A 299 6.91 9.28 17.34
CA GLN A 299 6.31 9.35 18.68
C GLN A 299 4.88 9.92 18.64
N VAL A 300 4.63 10.96 17.84
CA VAL A 300 3.28 11.51 17.60
C VAL A 300 2.38 10.46 16.96
N ALA A 301 2.87 9.80 15.90
CA ALA A 301 2.15 8.74 15.22
C ALA A 301 1.82 7.56 16.15
N TYR A 302 2.78 7.16 17.00
CA TYR A 302 2.59 6.13 18.02
C TYR A 302 1.52 6.54 19.04
N GLY A 303 1.61 7.76 19.59
CA GLY A 303 0.65 8.26 20.57
C GLY A 303 -0.77 8.32 20.02
N PHE A 304 -0.94 8.80 18.78
CA PHE A 304 -2.22 8.80 18.09
C PHE A 304 -2.76 7.38 17.84
N HIS A 305 -1.90 6.47 17.37
CA HIS A 305 -2.28 5.08 17.11
C HIS A 305 -2.75 4.38 18.38
N HIS A 306 -1.99 4.49 19.46
CA HIS A 306 -2.32 3.93 20.77
C HIS A 306 -3.66 4.46 21.29
N LEU A 307 -3.91 5.78 21.20
CA LEU A 307 -5.21 6.34 21.59
C LEU A 307 -6.36 5.78 20.75
N ARG A 308 -6.16 5.60 19.45
CA ARG A 308 -7.19 5.04 18.57
C ARG A 308 -7.53 3.60 18.94
N ASP A 309 -6.56 2.84 19.40
CA ASP A 309 -6.75 1.45 19.79
C ASP A 309 -7.37 1.34 21.19
N GLU A 310 -6.96 2.17 22.16
CA GLU A 310 -7.55 2.22 23.50
C GLU A 310 -8.97 2.84 23.53
N LYS A 311 -9.18 3.92 22.76
CA LYS A 311 -10.40 4.73 22.77
C LYS A 311 -10.91 4.96 21.33
N PRO A 312 -11.36 3.90 20.63
CA PRO A 312 -11.82 4.00 19.26
C PRO A 312 -13.03 4.93 19.08
N TYR A 313 -13.79 5.20 20.15
CA TYR A 313 -14.92 6.13 20.14
C TYR A 313 -14.53 7.60 19.94
N LEU A 314 -13.29 7.98 20.29
CA LEU A 314 -12.78 9.33 20.05
C LEU A 314 -12.31 9.52 18.60
N ALA A 315 -11.95 8.42 17.94
CA ALA A 315 -11.32 8.40 16.62
C ALA A 315 -12.26 7.86 15.51
N GLN A 316 -13.54 8.27 15.55
CA GLN A 316 -14.59 7.73 14.67
C GLN A 316 -14.64 8.34 13.27
N GLY A 317 -13.76 9.29 12.92
CA GLY A 317 -13.79 9.87 11.58
C GLY A 317 -12.53 10.65 11.20
N PRO A 318 -12.32 10.90 9.90
CA PRO A 318 -11.10 11.55 9.40
C PRO A 318 -10.84 12.94 10.00
N VAL A 319 -11.89 13.72 10.26
CA VAL A 319 -11.76 15.07 10.86
C VAL A 319 -11.31 14.96 12.32
N ALA A 320 -11.99 14.16 13.13
CA ALA A 320 -11.61 13.92 14.53
C ALA A 320 -10.18 13.37 14.62
N ASN A 321 -9.84 12.39 13.77
CA ASN A 321 -8.50 11.81 13.71
C ASN A 321 -7.42 12.85 13.41
N LYS A 322 -7.66 13.75 12.46
CA LYS A 322 -6.72 14.84 12.13
C LYS A 322 -6.57 15.85 13.28
N LEU A 323 -7.66 16.20 13.97
CA LEU A 323 -7.61 17.09 15.12
C LEU A 323 -6.85 16.49 16.30
N ILE A 324 -7.10 15.22 16.60
CA ILE A 324 -6.38 14.48 17.64
C ILE A 324 -4.90 14.39 17.28
N TYR A 325 -4.57 14.03 16.04
CA TYR A 325 -3.18 13.97 15.56
C TYR A 325 -2.49 15.33 15.73
N ALA A 326 -3.13 16.42 15.32
CA ALA A 326 -2.62 17.78 15.53
C ALA A 326 -2.42 18.10 17.01
N GLY A 327 -3.32 17.65 17.89
CA GLY A 327 -3.18 17.74 19.34
C GLY A 327 -1.92 17.03 19.86
N TYR A 328 -1.65 15.79 19.43
CA TYR A 328 -0.41 15.09 19.76
C TYR A 328 0.83 15.79 19.20
N SER A 329 0.75 16.38 17.99
CA SER A 329 1.85 17.21 17.47
C SER A 329 2.11 18.43 18.36
N CYS A 330 1.07 19.05 18.92
CA CYS A 330 1.23 20.17 19.85
C CYS A 330 1.84 19.76 21.20
N THR A 331 1.67 18.50 21.63
CA THR A 331 2.31 17.99 22.86
C THR A 331 3.77 17.57 22.64
N GLN A 332 4.18 17.36 21.39
CA GLN A 332 5.53 16.96 20.99
C GLN A 332 6.20 18.07 20.16
N GLY A 333 6.81 19.06 20.83
CA GLY A 333 7.95 19.82 20.30
C GLY A 333 7.74 21.02 19.35
N TRP A 334 7.45 22.19 19.93
CA TRP A 334 8.08 23.50 19.60
C TRP A 334 8.32 24.33 20.89
N PHE A 335 7.58 24.04 21.98
CA PHE A 335 7.71 24.69 23.30
C PHE A 335 8.24 23.79 24.45
N CYS A 336 8.25 22.45 24.30
CA CYS A 336 8.65 21.52 25.36
C CYS A 336 9.43 20.30 24.82
N THR A 337 10.58 20.51 24.18
CA THR A 337 11.45 19.40 23.72
C THR A 337 12.17 18.71 24.89
N PRO A 338 12.12 17.36 25.03
CA PRO A 338 12.90 16.59 26.01
C PRO A 338 14.42 16.67 25.83
N CYS A 339 14.89 17.13 24.66
CA CYS A 339 16.31 17.36 24.37
C CYS A 339 16.95 18.48 25.21
N THR A 340 16.17 19.19 26.03
CA THR A 340 16.67 20.15 27.02
C THR A 340 17.33 19.47 28.22
N ALA A 341 16.91 18.24 28.58
CA ALA A 341 17.37 17.52 29.77
C ALA A 341 18.73 16.80 29.62
N SER A 342 19.20 16.57 28.38
CA SER A 342 20.47 15.85 28.13
C SER A 342 21.32 16.56 27.07
N PRO A 343 22.33 17.36 27.45
CA PRO A 343 23.17 18.12 26.53
C PRO A 343 23.89 17.27 25.46
N GLN A 344 24.18 16.01 25.77
CA GLN A 344 24.88 15.07 24.88
C GLN A 344 24.04 14.62 23.68
N LEU A 345 22.71 14.69 23.80
CA LEU A 345 21.76 14.36 22.72
C LEU A 345 21.34 15.61 21.93
N ARG A 346 22.04 16.74 22.07
CA ARG A 346 21.74 17.95 21.29
C ARG A 346 22.35 17.81 19.89
N GLY A 347 21.50 17.80 18.86
CA GLY A 347 21.88 17.81 17.45
C GLY A 347 21.88 16.43 16.81
N LEU A 348 21.29 16.34 15.61
CA LEU A 348 21.07 15.08 14.88
C LEU A 348 22.36 14.27 14.67
N ARG A 349 23.51 14.94 14.51
CA ARG A 349 24.84 14.32 14.37
C ARG A 349 25.24 13.41 15.55
N ASN A 350 24.74 13.71 16.75
CA ASN A 350 25.09 12.96 17.96
C ASN A 350 24.19 11.74 18.19
N ILE A 351 23.07 11.65 17.46
CA ILE A 351 22.03 10.65 17.67
C ILE A 351 21.90 9.72 16.45
N LEU A 352 22.18 10.21 15.25
CA LEU A 352 22.01 9.49 14.00
C LEU A 352 23.28 9.55 13.16
N ARG A 353 23.77 8.38 12.74
CA ARG A 353 24.77 8.24 11.69
C ARG A 353 24.09 7.66 10.46
N LEU A 354 24.08 8.43 9.37
CA LEU A 354 23.54 7.98 8.10
C LEU A 354 24.68 7.52 7.20
N TYR A 355 24.55 6.35 6.60
CA TYR A 355 25.50 5.83 5.63
C TYR A 355 24.77 5.56 4.31
N ILE A 356 25.43 5.80 3.19
CA ILE A 356 24.94 5.48 1.85
C ILE A 356 25.92 4.57 1.14
N LYS A 357 25.40 3.56 0.45
CA LYS A 357 26.18 2.69 -0.42
C LYS A 357 25.68 2.86 -1.84
N ARG A 358 26.56 3.32 -2.73
CA ARG A 358 26.26 3.45 -4.16
C ARG A 358 26.29 2.07 -4.81
N ALA A 359 25.47 1.84 -5.83
CA ALA A 359 25.37 0.55 -6.52
C ALA A 359 26.71 0.00 -7.03
N ASN A 360 27.63 0.90 -7.39
CA ASN A 360 28.94 0.54 -7.94
C ASN A 360 30.09 0.60 -6.91
N CYS A 361 29.78 0.77 -5.61
CA CYS A 361 30.76 0.88 -4.55
C CYS A 361 30.57 -0.24 -3.52
N SER A 362 31.65 -0.88 -3.08
CA SER A 362 31.61 -1.90 -2.02
C SER A 362 31.48 -1.28 -0.63
N GLU A 363 31.95 -0.04 -0.47
CA GLU A 363 32.06 0.67 0.81
C GLU A 363 30.82 1.51 1.13
N TRP A 364 30.54 1.65 2.43
CA TRP A 364 29.52 2.55 2.94
C TRP A 364 30.13 3.93 3.22
N GLU A 365 29.59 4.96 2.57
CA GLU A 365 30.00 6.35 2.78
C GLU A 365 29.13 6.99 3.87
N GLN A 366 29.75 7.54 4.92
CA GLN A 366 28.99 8.26 5.95
C GLN A 366 28.52 9.62 5.41
N ILE A 367 27.21 9.87 5.42
CA ILE A 367 26.65 11.17 5.06
C ILE A 367 26.80 12.13 6.25
N GLN A 368 27.48 13.25 6.01
CA GLN A 368 27.67 14.29 7.00
C GLN A 368 26.39 15.12 7.17
N MET A 369 25.53 14.74 8.11
CA MET A 369 24.30 15.47 8.44
C MET A 369 24.63 16.89 8.92
N PRO A 370 23.97 17.97 8.47
CA PRO A 370 24.17 19.31 9.04
C PRO A 370 23.69 19.41 10.50
N SER A 371 24.34 20.24 11.32
CA SER A 371 24.06 20.35 12.76
C SER A 371 22.78 21.14 13.12
N ARG A 372 22.19 21.86 12.15
CA ARG A 372 21.09 22.83 12.37
C ARG A 372 19.92 22.71 11.39
N GLN A 373 19.75 21.60 10.68
CA GLN A 373 18.59 21.42 9.81
C GLN A 373 17.60 20.42 10.42
N VAL A 374 16.33 20.81 10.43
CA VAL A 374 15.21 19.87 10.45
C VAL A 374 15.23 19.20 9.08
N ILE A 375 15.56 17.91 9.04
CA ILE A 375 15.43 17.14 7.80
C ILE A 375 13.95 16.75 7.70
N ASP A 376 13.16 17.60 7.06
CA ASP A 376 11.72 17.35 6.85
C ASP A 376 11.48 16.13 5.93
N SER A 377 12.47 15.75 5.11
CA SER A 377 12.49 14.49 4.36
C SER A 377 13.89 14.19 3.81
N VAL A 378 14.32 12.93 3.83
CA VAL A 378 15.43 12.46 3.00
C VAL A 378 14.81 11.89 1.72
N THR A 379 14.80 12.69 0.65
CA THR A 379 14.32 12.23 -0.65
C THR A 379 15.48 11.58 -1.41
N PHE A 380 15.47 10.25 -1.53
CA PHE A 380 16.35 9.56 -2.45
C PHE A 380 15.77 9.68 -3.86
N LYS A 381 16.28 10.64 -4.63
CA LYS A 381 15.95 10.74 -6.05
C LYS A 381 16.81 9.73 -6.79
N LYS A 382 16.22 8.63 -7.23
CA LYS A 382 16.84 7.75 -8.22
C LYS A 382 16.65 8.45 -9.56
N ASP A 383 17.68 9.08 -10.08
CA ASP A 383 17.68 9.47 -11.50
C ASP A 383 17.61 8.16 -12.30
N ILE A 384 16.53 7.99 -13.04
CA ILE A 384 16.30 6.84 -13.94
C ILE A 384 17.18 6.98 -15.17
#